data_AF-A0A843GSB0-F1
#
_entry.id   AF-A0A843GSB0-F1
#
_cell.length_a   1.000
_cell.length_b   1.000
_cell.length_c   1.000
_cell.angle_alpha   90.00
_cell.angle_beta   90.00
_cell.angle_gamma   90.00
#
_symmetry.space_group_name_H-M   'P 1'
#
loop_
_entity.id
_entity.type
_entity.pdbx_description
1 polymer ?
#
loop_
_entity_poly.entity_id
_entity_poly.type
_entity_poly.pdbx_seq_one_letter_code
_entity_poly.pdbx_strand_id
1 'polypeptide(L)'
;MNKNIVLSVNAEYNYTLLLRLTSKSKPLACEPFVVAWKYDYVTDTWAQGHYFQTLESALIYMHFKNKCEDLYKVIRDIKTCPFDLDY
;
A
#
# COMPACT_ATOMS: atom_id res chain seq x y z
N MET A 1 11.11 -18.82 -13.42
CA MET A 1 10.76 -17.40 -13.20
C MET A 1 9.55 -17.36 -12.29
N ASN A 2 9.64 -16.70 -11.14
CA ASN A 2 8.45 -16.39 -10.35
C ASN A 2 7.72 -15.30 -11.12
N LYS A 3 6.52 -15.59 -11.63
CA LYS A 3 5.66 -14.56 -12.22
C LYS A 3 4.75 -14.05 -11.12
N ASN A 4 4.91 -12.81 -10.73
CA ASN A 4 3.91 -12.16 -9.88
C ASN A 4 2.63 -11.93 -10.69
N ILE A 5 1.47 -11.99 -10.04
CA ILE A 5 0.18 -11.66 -10.68
C ILE A 5 -0.18 -10.23 -10.33
N VAL A 6 -0.44 -9.40 -11.35
CA VAL A 6 -0.98 -8.05 -11.14
C VAL A 6 -2.46 -8.17 -10.76
N LEU A 7 -2.81 -7.67 -9.57
CA LEU A 7 -4.19 -7.67 -9.08
C LEU A 7 -4.88 -6.32 -9.31
N SER A 8 -4.15 -5.22 -9.15
CA SER A 8 -4.69 -3.86 -9.30
C SER A 8 -3.58 -2.87 -9.63
N VAL A 9 -3.95 -1.75 -10.24
CA VAL A 9 -3.05 -0.61 -10.54
C VAL A 9 -3.71 0.68 -10.08
N ASN A 10 -2.95 1.51 -9.37
CA ASN A 10 -3.34 2.86 -8.97
C ASN A 10 -2.39 3.83 -9.67
N ALA A 11 -2.86 4.35 -10.80
CA ALA A 11 -2.09 5.28 -11.64
C ALA A 11 -1.80 6.62 -10.94
N GLU A 12 -2.68 7.06 -10.02
CA GLU A 12 -2.49 8.33 -9.29
C GLU A 12 -1.20 8.33 -8.48
N TYR A 13 -0.86 7.20 -7.84
CA TYR A 13 0.32 7.07 -7.00
C TYR A 13 1.43 6.20 -7.62
N ASN A 14 1.27 5.77 -8.88
CA ASN A 14 2.15 4.80 -9.54
C ASN A 14 2.37 3.53 -8.70
N TYR A 15 1.31 3.06 -8.05
CA TYR A 15 1.32 1.81 -7.29
C TYR A 15 0.71 0.68 -8.11
N THR A 16 1.33 -0.49 -8.01
CA THR A 16 0.80 -1.75 -8.56
C THR A 16 0.71 -2.76 -7.44
N LEU A 17 -0.46 -3.35 -7.24
CA LEU A 17 -0.67 -4.43 -6.30
C LEU A 17 -0.40 -5.75 -7.00
N LEU A 18 0.52 -6.54 -6.43
CA LEU A 18 0.93 -7.83 -6.94
C LEU A 18 0.65 -8.93 -5.92
N LEU A 19 0.28 -10.11 -6.42
CA LEU A 19 0.33 -11.37 -5.70
C LEU A 19 1.64 -12.09 -6.05
N ARG A 20 2.47 -12.32 -5.04
CA ARG A 20 3.73 -13.01 -5.15
C ARG A 20 3.53 -14.52 -5.10
N LEU A 21 4.09 -15.20 -6.09
CA LEU A 21 4.01 -16.65 -6.22
C LEU A 21 5.38 -17.31 -5.96
N THR A 22 5.32 -18.52 -5.45
CA THR A 22 6.42 -19.48 -5.41
C THR A 22 6.74 -19.99 -6.82
N SER A 23 7.86 -20.71 -6.95
CA SER A 23 8.24 -21.37 -8.21
C SER A 23 7.23 -22.44 -8.68
N LYS A 24 6.32 -22.88 -7.81
CA LYS A 24 5.24 -23.82 -8.11
C LYS A 24 3.89 -23.13 -8.38
N SER A 25 3.90 -21.83 -8.65
CA SER A 25 2.70 -21.02 -8.89
C SER A 25 1.68 -20.99 -7.74
N LYS A 26 2.14 -21.24 -6.50
CA LYS A 26 1.34 -21.09 -5.29
C LYS A 26 1.64 -19.75 -4.62
N PRO A 27 0.66 -19.06 -4.00
CA PRO A 27 0.93 -17.87 -3.19
C PRO A 27 2.03 -18.12 -2.14
N LEU A 28 2.85 -17.10 -1.87
CA LEU A 28 3.76 -17.15 -0.73
C LEU A 28 2.98 -17.25 0.59
N ALA A 29 3.50 -18.02 1.55
CA ALA A 29 2.83 -18.21 2.83
C ALA A 29 2.91 -16.96 3.74
N CYS A 30 4.02 -16.23 3.67
CA CYS A 30 4.24 -14.99 4.39
C CYS A 30 4.23 -13.82 3.41
N GLU A 31 3.39 -12.84 3.72
CA GLU A 31 3.24 -11.60 2.97
C GLU A 31 3.12 -11.79 1.44
N PRO A 32 2.09 -12.53 0.98
CA PRO A 32 1.90 -12.80 -0.44
C PRO A 32 1.57 -11.56 -1.26
N PHE A 33 1.08 -10.49 -0.64
CA PHE A 33 0.69 -9.28 -1.36
C PHE A 33 1.79 -8.23 -1.25
N VAL A 34 2.11 -7.56 -2.35
CA VAL A 34 3.04 -6.43 -2.37
C VAL A 34 2.43 -5.27 -3.13
N VAL A 35 2.49 -4.08 -2.54
CA VAL A 35 2.23 -2.82 -3.23
C VAL A 35 3.58 -2.27 -3.71
N ALA A 36 3.79 -2.36 -5.01
CA ALA A 36 5.00 -1.99 -5.71
C ALA A 36 4.89 -0.57 -6.30
N TRP A 37 5.85 0.29 -6.00
CA TRP A 37 5.99 1.62 -6.60
C TRP A 37 6.90 1.58 -7.82
N LYS A 38 6.46 2.23 -8.91
CA LYS A 38 7.15 2.21 -10.21
C LYS A 38 7.47 0.78 -10.65
N TYR A 39 6.42 -0.03 -10.77
CA TYR A 39 6.53 -1.40 -11.25
C TYR A 39 6.86 -1.44 -12.75
N ASP A 40 7.86 -2.24 -13.12
CA ASP A 40 8.27 -2.50 -14.49
C ASP A 40 7.72 -3.87 -14.93
N TYR A 41 6.77 -3.84 -15.87
CA TYR A 41 6.08 -5.02 -16.39
C TYR A 41 6.97 -5.91 -17.27
N VAL A 42 8.08 -5.38 -17.81
CA VAL A 42 8.98 -6.12 -18.68
C VAL A 42 9.95 -6.94 -17.84
N THR A 43 10.48 -6.33 -16.78
CA THR A 43 11.49 -6.96 -15.91
C THR A 43 10.89 -7.64 -14.67
N ASP A 44 9.61 -7.42 -14.36
CA ASP A 44 8.93 -7.85 -13.13
C ASP A 44 9.65 -7.36 -11.87
N THR A 45 10.07 -6.08 -11.90
CA THR A 45 10.79 -5.41 -10.80
C THR A 45 10.10 -4.12 -10.38
N TRP A 46 10.49 -3.56 -9.24
CA TRP A 46 9.95 -2.31 -8.72
C TRP A 46 10.99 -1.54 -7.91
N ALA A 47 10.83 -0.22 -7.81
CA ALA A 47 11.76 0.63 -7.08
C ALA A 47 11.60 0.51 -5.55
N GLN A 48 10.36 0.41 -5.07
CA GLN A 48 10.03 0.22 -3.65
C GLN A 48 8.81 -0.70 -3.51
N GLY A 49 8.80 -1.57 -2.50
CA GLY A 49 7.70 -2.51 -2.26
C GLY A 49 7.33 -2.57 -0.78
N HIS A 50 6.04 -2.52 -0.48
CA HIS A 50 5.51 -2.81 0.86
C HIS A 50 4.73 -4.12 0.83
N TYR A 51 4.98 -4.98 1.81
CA TYR A 51 4.48 -6.35 1.85
C TYR A 51 3.37 -6.51 2.88
N PHE A 52 2.38 -7.34 2.57
CA PHE A 52 1.16 -7.50 3.37
C PHE A 52 0.73 -8.96 3.44
N GLN A 53 0.27 -9.36 4.63
CA GLN A 53 -0.29 -10.70 4.84
C GLN A 53 -1.66 -10.88 4.20
N THR A 54 -2.46 -9.81 4.10
CA THR A 54 -3.84 -9.86 3.59
C THR A 54 -4.03 -8.91 2.40
N LEU A 55 -4.96 -9.28 1.51
CA LEU A 55 -5.32 -8.46 0.35
C LEU A 55 -5.93 -7.12 0.77
N GLU A 56 -6.76 -7.13 1.81
CA GLU A 56 -7.44 -5.96 2.34
C GLU A 56 -6.44 -4.88 2.80
N SER A 57 -5.44 -5.24 3.62
CA SER A 57 -4.43 -4.28 4.08
C SER A 57 -3.63 -3.69 2.92
N ALA A 58 -3.34 -4.49 1.89
CA ALA A 58 -2.64 -4.03 0.70
C ALA A 58 -3.47 -3.02 -0.12
N LEU A 59 -4.78 -3.28 -0.28
CA LEU A 59 -5.71 -2.37 -0.95
C LEU A 59 -5.89 -1.06 -0.17
N ILE A 60 -6.03 -1.15 1.16
CA ILE A 60 -6.09 0.03 2.02
C ILE A 60 -4.82 0.87 1.83
N TYR A 61 -3.64 0.27 1.93
CA TYR A 61 -2.39 1.00 1.72
C TYR A 61 -2.33 1.65 0.33
N MET A 62 -2.68 0.89 -0.72
CA MET A 62 -2.59 1.35 -2.11
C MET A 62 -3.46 2.57 -2.43
N HIS A 63 -4.59 2.73 -1.75
CA HIS A 63 -5.55 3.81 -2.03
C HIS A 63 -5.68 4.85 -0.91
N PHE A 64 -5.23 4.54 0.31
CA PHE A 64 -5.47 5.37 1.50
C PHE A 64 -4.20 5.80 2.24
N LYS A 65 -2.99 5.48 1.75
CA LYS A 65 -1.72 5.90 2.39
C LYS A 65 -1.69 7.41 2.72
N ASN A 66 -2.25 8.26 1.86
CA ASN A 66 -2.31 9.70 2.09
C ASN A 66 -3.47 10.14 3.00
N LYS A 67 -4.59 9.40 3.04
CA LYS A 67 -5.71 9.76 3.90
C LYS A 67 -5.42 9.53 5.38
N CYS A 68 -4.52 8.60 5.73
CA CYS A 68 -4.06 8.48 7.10
C CYS A 68 -3.20 9.68 7.51
N GLU A 69 -2.31 10.20 6.65
CA GLU A 69 -1.56 11.43 6.96
C GLU A 69 -2.49 12.64 7.09
N ASP A 70 -3.52 12.74 6.25
CA ASP A 70 -4.56 13.77 6.35
C ASP A 70 -5.41 13.60 7.61
N LEU A 71 -5.82 12.38 7.99
CA LEU A 71 -6.51 12.12 9.25
C LEU A 71 -5.63 12.45 10.46
N TYR A 72 -4.34 12.10 10.42
CA TYR A 72 -3.38 12.43 11.47
C TYR A 72 -3.09 13.93 11.53
N LYS A 73 -3.15 14.66 10.41
CA LYS A 73 -3.14 16.14 10.40
C LYS A 73 -4.40 16.69 11.04
N VAL A 74 -5.58 16.26 10.60
CA VAL A 74 -6.87 16.70 11.16
C VAL A 74 -6.96 16.42 12.66
N ILE A 75 -6.58 15.22 13.11
CA ILE A 75 -6.60 14.84 14.55
C ILE A 75 -5.56 15.63 15.35
N ARG A 76 -4.38 15.91 14.76
CA ARG A 76 -3.35 16.74 15.41
C ARG A 76 -3.81 18.19 15.52
N ASP A 77 -4.38 18.75 14.45
CA ASP A 77 -4.89 20.11 14.39
C ASP A 77 -6.04 20.30 15.41
N ILE A 78 -6.93 19.30 15.56
CA ILE A 78 -7.96 19.27 16.61
C ILE A 78 -7.34 19.22 18.02
N LYS A 79 -6.25 18.46 18.23
CA LYS A 79 -5.56 18.38 19.53
C LYS A 79 -4.71 19.61 19.85
N THR A 80 -4.37 20.44 18.86
CA THR A 80 -3.61 21.69 19.04
C THR A 80 -4.48 22.93 19.12
N CYS A 81 -5.80 22.82 19.04
CA CYS A 81 -6.67 23.89 19.52
C CYS A 81 -6.66 23.86 21.06
N PRO A 82 -5.99 24.80 21.77
CA PRO A 82 -6.44 25.10 23.11
C PRO A 82 -7.90 25.51 22.95
N PHE A 83 -8.81 24.79 23.61
CA PHE A 83 -10.07 25.41 23.95
C PHE A 83 -9.69 26.62 24.80
N ASP A 84 -9.68 27.80 24.20
CA ASP A 84 -9.95 29.04 24.93
C ASP A 84 -11.36 28.86 25.49
N LEU A 85 -11.43 28.21 26.65
CA LEU A 85 -12.53 28.34 27.58
C LEU A 85 -12.41 29.75 28.15
N ASP A 86 -12.81 30.73 27.34
CA ASP A 86 -13.23 32.00 27.90
C ASP A 86 -14.47 31.73 28.76
N TYR A 87 -14.32 32.15 30.01
CA TYR A 87 -15.20 32.05 31.17
C TYR A 87 -16.66 32.47 30.89
#